data_AF-A0A523PRF4-F1
#
_entry.id   AF-A0A523PRF4-F1
#
_cell.length_a   1.000
_cell.length_b   1.000
_cell.length_c   1.000
_cell.angle_alpha   90.00
_cell.angle_beta   90.00
_cell.angle_gamma   90.00
#
_symmetry.space_group_name_H-M   'P 1'
#
loop_
_entity.id
_entity.type
_entity.pdbx_description
1 polymer ?
#
loop_
_entity_poly.entity_id
_entity_poly.type
_entity_poly.pdbx_seq_one_letter_code
_entity_poly.pdbx_strand_id
1 'polypeptide(L)'
;MLFQRVRRRVHTDMRYRRSLIGMVLCLGGFLSLAQGNAADQTRGGFITVGSETGDGGLFPNPNLSPADVVRIQIRALERNDIPHENAGIEIAFRFASPRNKLVTGPLPRFIQLVSNPVYRAMLNHRQAKYGPLQIEGVNATQPVILIASDGQRVGYLFTLSRQDGGTCGGCWMTDGVIRFEVHGDQDRLLTI
;
A
#
# COMPACT_ATOMS: atom_id res chain seq x y z
N MET A 1 25.63 -13.99 31.64
CA MET A 1 25.98 -12.77 30.86
C MET A 1 25.91 -13.02 29.35
N LEU A 2 24.77 -13.47 28.80
CA LEU A 2 24.62 -13.77 27.37
C LEU A 2 23.21 -13.47 26.81
N PHE A 3 22.43 -12.61 27.46
CA PHE A 3 21.08 -12.25 27.01
C PHE A 3 20.89 -10.75 26.68
N GLN A 4 21.93 -9.94 26.84
CA GLN A 4 21.92 -8.51 26.45
C GLN A 4 22.68 -8.22 25.14
N ARG A 5 23.28 -9.23 24.48
CA ARG A 5 24.05 -9.05 23.23
C ARG A 5 23.31 -9.33 21.92
N VAL A 6 22.05 -9.78 21.98
CA VAL A 6 21.24 -10.04 20.76
C VAL A 6 20.23 -8.91 20.47
N ARG A 7 19.84 -8.11 21.47
CA ARG A 7 18.94 -6.96 21.30
C ARG A 7 19.53 -5.74 20.55
N ARG A 8 20.81 -5.78 20.16
CA ARG A 8 21.44 -4.74 19.33
C ARG A 8 21.74 -5.16 17.89
N ARG A 9 21.40 -6.40 17.50
CA ARG A 9 21.67 -6.93 16.15
C ARG A 9 20.40 -7.02 15.28
N VAL A 10 19.47 -6.08 15.48
CA VAL A 10 18.32 -5.84 14.59
C VAL A 10 18.36 -4.39 14.05
N HIS A 11 19.26 -3.54 14.54
CA HIS A 11 19.39 -2.15 14.10
C HIS A 11 20.53 -1.92 13.09
N THR A 12 21.18 -2.98 12.61
CA THR A 12 22.36 -2.90 11.74
C THR A 12 22.42 -4.04 10.72
N ASP A 13 21.35 -4.26 9.94
CA ASP A 13 21.53 -4.80 8.58
C ASP A 13 20.35 -4.56 7.63
N MET A 14 19.70 -3.40 7.76
CA MET A 14 18.91 -2.82 6.67
C MET A 14 19.73 -1.70 6.03
N ARG A 15 20.93 -2.05 5.55
CA ARG A 15 21.72 -1.16 4.69
C ARG A 15 21.04 -1.10 3.34
N TYR A 16 20.07 -0.20 3.26
CA TYR A 16 19.54 0.39 2.04
C TYR A 16 20.73 0.70 1.11
N ARG A 17 20.95 -0.13 0.08
CA ARG A 17 21.90 0.19 -0.98
C ARG A 17 21.36 1.43 -1.67
N ARG A 18 21.99 2.57 -1.35
CA ARG A 18 21.82 3.86 -1.99
C ARG A 18 21.94 3.70 -3.51
N SER A 19 20.80 3.59 -4.19
CA SER A 19 20.67 4.05 -5.57
C SER A 19 19.80 5.30 -5.50
N LEU A 20 20.35 6.42 -5.96
CA LEU A 20 19.76 7.75 -5.87
C LEU A 20 18.32 7.78 -6.42
N ILE A 21 17.41 8.37 -5.65
CA ILE A 21 16.28 9.26 -6.04
C ILE A 21 15.29 9.29 -4.85
N GLY A 22 15.12 10.46 -4.21
CA GLY A 22 13.89 10.79 -3.47
C GLY A 22 13.91 10.87 -1.93
N MET A 23 14.99 11.34 -1.30
CA MET A 23 14.94 11.80 0.11
C MET A 23 14.40 13.24 0.14
N VAL A 24 13.19 13.45 0.65
CA VAL A 24 12.70 14.79 1.06
C VAL A 24 12.48 14.74 2.57
N LEU A 25 13.50 15.17 3.30
CA LEU A 25 13.37 15.69 4.66
C LEU A 25 12.90 17.15 4.53
N CYS A 26 11.78 17.49 5.17
CA CYS A 26 11.58 18.85 5.67
C CYS A 26 11.34 18.74 7.17
N LEU A 27 12.36 19.14 7.92
CA LEU A 27 12.25 19.53 9.32
C LEU A 27 11.49 20.85 9.38
N GLY A 28 10.44 20.89 10.20
CA GLY A 28 9.68 22.10 10.50
C GLY A 28 8.73 21.81 11.64
N GLY A 29 9.22 21.99 12.88
CA GLY A 29 8.43 21.79 14.08
C GLY A 29 7.39 22.90 14.26
N PHE A 30 6.24 22.53 14.81
CA PHE A 30 5.50 23.38 15.73
C PHE A 30 4.89 22.51 16.81
N LEU A 31 5.30 22.80 18.04
CA LEU A 31 4.80 22.25 19.30
C LEU A 31 3.41 22.85 19.54
N SER A 32 2.38 22.04 19.69
CA SER A 32 1.12 22.49 20.30
C SER A 32 0.51 21.36 21.12
N LEU A 33 0.41 21.61 22.42
CA LEU A 33 -0.22 20.77 23.42
C LEU A 33 -1.74 20.98 23.39
N ALA A 34 -2.49 19.89 23.26
CA ALA A 34 -3.86 19.81 23.77
C ALA A 34 -4.10 18.38 24.28
N GLN A 35 -4.49 18.28 25.55
CA GLN A 35 -4.78 17.04 26.28
C GLN A 35 -6.29 16.72 26.26
N GLY A 36 -6.61 15.42 26.34
CA GLY A 36 -7.89 14.83 26.81
C GLY A 36 -8.97 14.67 25.74
N ASN A 37 -9.73 13.57 25.62
CA ASN A 37 -10.05 12.49 26.55
C ASN A 37 -10.46 11.19 25.83
N ALA A 38 -10.55 10.14 26.64
CA ALA A 38 -10.78 8.72 26.39
C ALA A 38 -12.11 8.29 25.74
N ALA A 39 -12.04 7.05 25.22
CA ALA A 39 -13.06 6.00 25.15
C ALA A 39 -14.26 6.18 24.21
N ASP A 40 -14.40 5.27 23.25
CA ASP A 40 -15.37 4.17 23.37
C ASP A 40 -15.10 3.06 22.33
N GLN A 41 -14.99 1.82 22.81
CA GLN A 41 -15.03 0.59 22.04
C GLN A 41 -16.45 0.05 22.13
N THR A 42 -17.23 0.06 21.05
CA THR A 42 -18.20 -1.04 20.85
C THR A 42 -18.65 -1.16 19.40
N ARG A 43 -18.87 -2.43 19.03
CA ARG A 43 -19.66 -2.96 17.90
C ARG A 43 -18.91 -3.23 16.59
N GLY A 44 -18.47 -4.49 16.51
CA GLY A 44 -18.41 -5.20 15.24
C GLY A 44 -19.78 -5.17 14.55
N GLY A 45 -19.79 -4.63 13.33
CA GLY A 45 -20.87 -4.71 12.38
C GLY A 45 -20.41 -5.56 11.20
N PHE A 46 -21.01 -6.73 11.07
CA PHE A 46 -20.91 -7.61 9.92
C PHE A 46 -21.41 -6.83 8.68
N ILE A 47 -20.54 -6.48 7.73
CA ILE A 47 -21.00 -5.93 6.45
C ILE A 47 -21.58 -7.11 5.67
N THR A 48 -22.90 -7.22 5.67
CA THR A 48 -23.65 -7.93 4.64
C THR A 48 -23.22 -7.38 3.30
N VAL A 49 -22.45 -8.15 2.52
CA VAL A 49 -22.14 -7.78 1.14
C VAL A 49 -23.46 -7.91 0.37
N GLY A 50 -24.16 -6.78 0.27
CA GLY A 50 -25.24 -6.58 -0.69
C GLY A 50 -24.68 -6.77 -2.09
N SER A 51 -25.29 -7.71 -2.80
CA SER A 51 -25.16 -7.86 -4.24
C SER A 51 -25.69 -6.59 -4.92
N GLU A 52 -24.80 -5.75 -5.44
CA GLU A 52 -25.15 -4.70 -6.40
C GLU A 52 -24.28 -4.89 -7.65
N THR A 53 -24.85 -5.49 -8.68
CA THR A 53 -24.35 -5.36 -10.05
C THR A 53 -24.77 -4.00 -10.57
N GLY A 54 -23.87 -3.04 -10.50
CA GLY A 54 -23.90 -1.76 -11.19
C GLY A 54 -22.46 -1.30 -11.37
N ASP A 55 -22.15 -0.67 -12.50
CA ASP A 55 -20.86 -0.03 -12.80
C ASP A 55 -20.59 1.18 -11.86
N GLY A 56 -20.51 0.89 -10.56
CA GLY A 56 -20.12 1.84 -9.51
C GLY A 56 -18.61 1.74 -9.36
N GLY A 57 -17.87 2.48 -10.19
CA GLY A 57 -16.41 2.46 -10.17
C GLY A 57 -15.84 2.59 -8.76
N LEU A 58 -14.79 1.82 -8.44
CA LEU A 58 -14.11 1.93 -7.15
C LEU A 58 -13.33 3.26 -7.11
N PHE A 59 -13.63 4.09 -6.12
CA PHE A 59 -12.99 5.39 -5.89
C PHE A 59 -12.47 5.52 -4.44
N PRO A 60 -11.46 6.36 -4.20
CA PRO A 60 -11.04 6.75 -2.86
C PRO A 60 -12.22 7.25 -2.03
N ASN A 61 -12.28 6.82 -0.77
CA ASN A 61 -13.36 7.17 0.17
C ASN A 61 -12.80 7.23 1.60
N PRO A 62 -13.19 8.22 2.43
CA PRO A 62 -12.69 8.35 3.81
C PRO A 62 -13.00 7.16 4.72
N ASN A 63 -14.02 6.36 4.39
CA ASN A 63 -14.41 5.17 5.16
C ASN A 63 -13.54 3.95 4.87
N LEU A 64 -12.66 4.00 3.87
CA LEU A 64 -11.73 2.92 3.55
C LEU A 64 -10.52 2.99 4.48
N SER A 65 -10.18 1.85 5.10
CA SER A 65 -8.91 1.72 5.82
C SER A 65 -7.73 1.66 4.82
N PRO A 66 -6.48 1.94 5.25
CA PRO A 66 -5.34 1.80 4.36
C PRO A 66 -5.16 0.35 3.86
N ALA A 67 -5.55 -0.66 4.65
CA ALA A 67 -5.56 -2.04 4.19
C ALA A 67 -6.63 -2.31 3.11
N ASP A 68 -7.80 -1.67 3.19
CA ASP A 68 -8.82 -1.79 2.15
C ASP A 68 -8.33 -1.16 0.84
N VAL A 69 -7.66 -0.01 0.91
CA VAL A 69 -7.05 0.65 -0.25
C VAL A 69 -6.03 -0.25 -0.94
N VAL A 70 -5.13 -0.89 -0.17
CA VAL A 70 -4.16 -1.85 -0.73
C VAL A 70 -4.88 -3.05 -1.35
N ARG A 71 -5.86 -3.63 -0.66
CA ARG A 71 -6.62 -4.79 -1.14
C ARG A 71 -7.39 -4.49 -2.42
N ILE A 72 -8.02 -3.32 -2.52
CA ILE A 72 -8.76 -2.88 -3.72
C ILE A 72 -7.81 -2.83 -4.92
N GLN A 73 -6.66 -2.17 -4.77
CA GLN A 73 -5.69 -2.04 -5.86
C GLN A 73 -5.14 -3.41 -6.28
N ILE A 74 -4.74 -4.25 -5.32
CA ILE A 74 -4.23 -5.60 -5.64
C ILE A 74 -5.32 -6.42 -6.35
N ARG A 75 -6.55 -6.48 -5.84
CA ARG A 75 -7.63 -7.24 -6.52
C ARG A 75 -7.95 -6.70 -7.90
N ALA A 76 -7.89 -5.39 -8.12
CA ALA A 76 -8.09 -4.81 -9.43
C ALA A 76 -6.99 -5.25 -10.42
N LEU A 77 -5.74 -5.29 -9.97
CA LEU A 77 -4.60 -5.73 -10.79
C LEU A 77 -4.58 -7.26 -11.03
N GLU A 78 -5.22 -8.05 -10.17
CA GLU A 78 -5.43 -9.51 -10.35
C GLU A 78 -6.20 -9.83 -11.64
N ARG A 79 -7.11 -8.94 -12.07
CA ARG A 79 -7.90 -9.07 -13.29
C ARG A 79 -7.80 -7.80 -14.10
N ASN A 80 -6.59 -7.48 -14.56
CA ASN A 80 -6.26 -6.16 -15.07
C ASN A 80 -7.13 -5.72 -16.25
N ASP A 81 -7.57 -6.67 -17.08
CA ASP A 81 -8.22 -6.38 -18.36
C ASP A 81 -9.74 -6.63 -18.34
N ILE A 82 -10.35 -6.64 -17.14
CA ILE A 82 -11.79 -6.81 -16.96
C ILE A 82 -12.36 -5.58 -16.20
N PRO A 83 -13.40 -4.91 -16.73
CA PRO A 83 -14.18 -5.24 -17.93
C PRO A 83 -13.56 -4.82 -19.27
N HIS A 84 -12.46 -4.07 -19.25
CA HIS A 84 -11.74 -3.61 -20.44
C HIS A 84 -10.23 -3.57 -20.18
N GLU A 85 -9.44 -3.43 -21.24
CA GLU A 85 -7.98 -3.39 -21.16
C GLU A 85 -7.49 -2.35 -20.14
N ASN A 86 -6.58 -2.75 -19.25
CA ASN A 86 -6.01 -1.89 -18.21
C ASN A 86 -7.01 -1.33 -17.16
N ALA A 87 -8.24 -1.84 -17.08
CA ALA A 87 -9.21 -1.45 -16.05
C ALA A 87 -8.65 -1.56 -14.61
N GLY A 88 -7.84 -2.58 -14.33
CA GLY A 88 -7.18 -2.76 -13.04
C GLY A 88 -6.18 -1.64 -12.73
N ILE A 89 -5.35 -1.28 -13.71
CA ILE A 89 -4.42 -0.14 -13.63
C ILE A 89 -5.17 1.18 -13.46
N GLU A 90 -6.31 1.38 -14.14
CA GLU A 90 -7.13 2.58 -13.95
C GLU A 90 -7.61 2.72 -12.51
N ILE A 91 -8.09 1.63 -11.91
CA ILE A 91 -8.49 1.60 -10.49
C ILE A 91 -7.27 1.93 -9.61
N ALA A 92 -6.13 1.29 -9.83
CA ALA A 92 -4.91 1.59 -9.08
C ALA A 92 -4.52 3.08 -9.20
N PHE A 93 -4.62 3.65 -10.39
CA PHE A 93 -4.36 5.07 -10.62
C PHE A 93 -5.35 5.97 -9.89
N ARG A 94 -6.64 5.62 -9.80
CA ARG A 94 -7.63 6.39 -9.01
C ARG A 94 -7.19 6.52 -7.55
N PHE A 95 -6.67 5.44 -6.97
CA PHE A 95 -6.18 5.38 -5.58
C PHE A 95 -4.78 5.95 -5.34
N ALA A 96 -4.03 6.33 -6.39
CA ALA A 96 -2.77 7.03 -6.23
C ALA A 96 -2.99 8.45 -5.67
N SER A 97 -2.17 8.85 -4.67
CA SER A 97 -2.25 10.17 -4.05
C SER A 97 -1.99 11.29 -5.07
N PRO A 98 -2.45 12.53 -4.83
CA PRO A 98 -2.15 13.66 -5.70
C PRO A 98 -0.64 13.81 -5.96
N ARG A 99 0.17 13.67 -4.91
CA ARG A 99 1.64 13.72 -5.02
C ARG A 99 2.20 12.60 -5.89
N ASN A 100 1.70 11.37 -5.73
CA ASN A 100 2.10 10.26 -6.56
C ASN A 100 1.71 10.51 -8.04
N LYS A 101 0.49 10.97 -8.30
CA LYS A 101 0.00 11.29 -9.66
C LYS A 101 0.82 12.38 -10.35
N LEU A 102 1.33 13.38 -9.63
CA LEU A 102 2.27 14.35 -10.19
C LEU A 102 3.55 13.69 -10.70
N VAL A 103 4.03 12.65 -10.00
CA VAL A 103 5.28 11.96 -10.30
C VAL A 103 5.12 10.80 -11.28
N THR A 104 3.94 10.19 -11.38
CA THR A 104 3.73 8.97 -12.21
C THR A 104 2.67 9.11 -13.31
N GLY A 105 1.80 10.14 -13.24
CA GLY A 105 0.78 10.44 -14.23
C GLY A 105 1.30 11.19 -15.47
N PRO A 106 0.48 11.40 -16.52
CA PRO A 106 -0.92 11.00 -16.63
C PRO A 106 -1.10 9.48 -16.78
N LEU A 107 -2.36 9.01 -16.79
CA LEU A 107 -2.68 7.57 -16.86
C LEU A 107 -1.89 6.77 -17.92
N PRO A 108 -1.68 7.26 -19.17
CA PRO A 108 -0.87 6.51 -20.15
C PRO A 108 0.57 6.24 -19.68
N ARG A 109 1.18 7.19 -18.96
CA ARG A 109 2.51 6.98 -18.37
C ARG A 109 2.46 6.02 -17.18
N PHE A 110 1.39 6.08 -16.39
CA PHE A 110 1.18 5.15 -15.30
C PHE A 110 1.00 3.71 -15.81
N ILE A 111 0.27 3.51 -16.92
CA ILE A 111 0.16 2.20 -17.59
C ILE A 111 1.54 1.68 -17.97
N GLN A 112 2.38 2.50 -18.64
CA GLN A 112 3.75 2.10 -18.99
C GLN A 112 4.60 1.77 -17.76
N LEU A 113 4.45 2.54 -16.67
CA LEU A 113 5.15 2.29 -15.41
C LEU A 113 4.77 0.92 -14.83
N VAL A 114 3.47 0.63 -14.70
CA VAL A 114 3.01 -0.63 -14.10
C VAL A 114 3.33 -1.84 -14.99
N SER A 115 3.31 -1.66 -16.31
CA SER A 115 3.64 -2.72 -17.28
C SER A 115 5.14 -3.02 -17.40
N ASN A 116 6.01 -2.26 -16.74
CA ASN A 116 7.45 -2.48 -16.80
C ASN A 116 7.88 -3.77 -16.03
N PRO A 117 9.10 -4.30 -16.25
CA PRO A 117 9.55 -5.53 -15.58
C PRO A 117 9.55 -5.51 -14.05
N VAL A 118 9.63 -4.33 -13.43
CA VAL A 118 9.61 -4.18 -11.97
C VAL A 118 8.21 -4.40 -11.42
N TYR A 119 7.18 -3.88 -12.08
CA TYR A 119 5.82 -3.86 -11.56
C TYR A 119 4.86 -4.85 -12.23
N ARG A 120 5.20 -5.36 -13.43
CA ARG A 120 4.30 -6.22 -14.21
C ARG A 120 3.86 -7.50 -13.50
N ALA A 121 4.62 -7.96 -12.50
CA ALA A 121 4.25 -9.14 -11.71
C ALA A 121 3.00 -8.91 -10.83
N MET A 122 2.57 -7.66 -10.64
CA MET A 122 1.28 -7.34 -10.03
C MET A 122 0.10 -7.60 -10.97
N LEU A 123 0.32 -7.56 -12.29
CA LEU A 123 -0.73 -7.75 -13.28
C LEU A 123 -1.04 -9.24 -13.43
N ASN A 124 -2.33 -9.58 -13.35
CA ASN A 124 -2.83 -10.94 -13.53
C ASN A 124 -2.13 -11.96 -12.61
N HIS A 125 -1.73 -11.52 -11.42
CA HIS A 125 -1.13 -12.39 -10.42
C HIS A 125 -2.14 -13.45 -9.94
N ARG A 126 -1.64 -14.59 -9.46
CA ARG A 126 -2.47 -15.75 -9.08
C ARG A 126 -2.93 -15.69 -7.63
N GLN A 127 -2.09 -15.15 -6.75
CA GLN A 127 -2.36 -15.11 -5.31
C GLN A 127 -1.67 -13.89 -4.67
N ALA A 128 -2.27 -13.39 -3.59
CA ALA A 128 -1.71 -12.32 -2.77
C ALA A 128 -1.77 -12.69 -1.29
N LYS A 129 -0.67 -12.48 -0.57
CA LYS A 129 -0.58 -12.56 0.89
C LYS A 129 -0.25 -11.18 1.44
N TYR A 130 -1.12 -10.67 2.29
CA TYR A 130 -0.97 -9.36 2.92
C TYR A 130 -0.23 -9.53 4.24
N GLY A 131 0.80 -8.73 4.45
CA GLY A 131 1.51 -8.69 5.72
C GLY A 131 0.97 -7.65 6.70
N PRO A 132 1.65 -7.48 7.84
CA PRO A 132 1.17 -6.61 8.91
C PRO A 132 1.05 -5.18 8.43
N LEU A 133 -0.09 -4.56 8.74
CA LEU A 133 -0.33 -3.15 8.51
C LEU A 133 0.30 -2.34 9.64
N GLN A 134 1.14 -1.36 9.28
CA GLN A 134 1.68 -0.40 10.24
C GLN A 134 1.09 0.98 9.95
N ILE A 135 0.55 1.64 10.97
CA ILE A 135 -0.01 3.00 10.86
C ILE A 135 0.73 3.90 11.86
N GLU A 136 1.25 5.02 11.36
CA GLU A 136 1.95 6.05 12.14
C GLU A 136 1.38 7.43 11.80
N GLY A 137 0.46 7.91 12.65
CA GLY A 137 -0.23 9.18 12.45
C GLY A 137 -1.07 9.18 11.17
N VAL A 138 -0.65 9.96 10.17
CA VAL A 138 -1.31 10.05 8.86
C VAL A 138 -0.67 9.16 7.80
N ASN A 139 0.32 8.35 8.16
CA ASN A 139 1.02 7.46 7.23
C ASN A 139 0.69 6.00 7.55
N ALA A 140 0.72 5.15 6.51
CA ALA A 140 0.58 3.72 6.66
C ALA A 140 1.51 2.96 5.69
N THR A 141 1.96 1.78 6.11
CA THR A 141 2.69 0.86 5.23
C THR A 141 2.14 -0.55 5.33
N GLN A 142 2.14 -1.26 4.20
CA GLN A 142 1.73 -2.65 4.15
C GLN A 142 2.52 -3.44 3.11
N PRO A 143 3.26 -4.50 3.51
CA PRO A 143 3.87 -5.41 2.57
C PRO A 143 2.84 -6.38 1.99
N VAL A 144 2.98 -6.69 0.71
CA VAL A 144 2.18 -7.67 -0.02
C VAL A 144 3.14 -8.61 -0.75
N ILE A 145 2.95 -9.91 -0.58
CA ILE A 145 3.67 -10.94 -1.34
C ILE A 145 2.73 -11.49 -2.39
N LEU A 146 3.14 -11.46 -3.65
CA LEU A 146 2.39 -11.98 -4.78
C LEU A 146 3.01 -13.27 -5.30
N ILE A 147 2.14 -14.17 -5.76
CA ILE A 147 2.50 -15.22 -6.71
C ILE A 147 2.12 -14.72 -8.09
N ALA A 148 3.09 -14.36 -8.92
CA ALA A 148 2.86 -13.88 -10.28
C ALA A 148 2.27 -14.98 -11.19
N SER A 149 1.83 -14.58 -12.39
CA SER A 149 1.26 -15.48 -13.40
C SER A 149 2.24 -16.59 -13.83
N ASP A 150 3.52 -16.26 -13.93
CA ASP A 150 4.62 -17.21 -14.21
C ASP A 150 5.05 -18.03 -12.98
N GLY A 151 4.45 -17.75 -11.81
CA GLY A 151 4.71 -18.42 -10.55
C GLY A 151 5.86 -17.87 -9.72
N GLN A 152 6.51 -16.79 -10.15
CA GLN A 152 7.48 -16.10 -9.31
C GLN A 152 6.85 -15.53 -8.04
N ARG A 153 7.57 -15.62 -6.92
CA ARG A 153 7.23 -14.95 -5.65
C ARG A 153 7.88 -13.58 -5.62
N VAL A 154 7.10 -12.52 -5.51
CA VAL A 154 7.60 -11.13 -5.49
C VAL A 154 6.93 -10.33 -4.37
N GLY A 155 7.70 -9.48 -3.70
CA GLY A 155 7.20 -8.62 -2.64
C GLY A 155 7.03 -7.17 -3.09
N TYR A 156 6.00 -6.50 -2.58
CA TYR A 156 5.74 -5.08 -2.77
C TYR A 156 5.38 -4.43 -1.43
N LEU A 157 6.08 -3.36 -1.06
CA LEU A 157 5.76 -2.52 0.08
C LEU A 157 4.94 -1.33 -0.38
N PHE A 158 3.67 -1.27 0.01
CA PHE A 158 2.81 -0.12 -0.23
C PHE A 158 3.04 0.92 0.86
N THR A 159 3.16 2.18 0.47
CA THR A 159 3.20 3.34 1.37
C THR A 159 2.01 4.24 1.05
N LEU A 160 1.26 4.63 2.08
CA LEU A 160 0.04 5.42 1.96
C LEU A 160 0.07 6.60 2.93
N SER A 161 -0.64 7.66 2.56
CA SER A 161 -0.96 8.76 3.46
C SER A 161 -2.46 9.06 3.45
N ARG A 162 -2.95 9.57 4.59
CA ARG A 162 -4.29 10.13 4.71
C ARG A 162 -4.26 11.57 4.25
N GLN A 163 -5.04 11.90 3.23
CA GLN A 163 -5.02 13.23 2.62
C GLN A 163 -5.70 14.25 3.54
N ASP A 164 -5.15 15.46 3.63
CA ASP A 164 -5.63 16.56 4.47
C ASP A 164 -6.53 17.57 3.72
N GLY A 165 -6.85 17.31 2.45
CA GLY A 165 -7.71 18.15 1.63
C GLY A 165 -7.85 17.65 0.19
N GLY A 166 -8.26 18.54 -0.72
CA GLY A 166 -8.46 18.23 -2.14
C GLY A 166 -9.74 17.44 -2.42
N THR A 167 -9.78 16.72 -3.54
CA THR A 167 -10.98 16.00 -4.01
C THR A 167 -11.41 14.83 -3.12
N CYS A 168 -10.58 14.42 -2.16
CA CYS A 168 -10.87 13.35 -1.21
C CYS A 168 -10.16 13.58 0.12
N GLY A 169 -10.55 14.65 0.84
CA GLY A 169 -10.05 14.90 2.20
C GLY A 169 -10.42 13.75 3.15
N GLY A 170 -9.46 13.30 3.95
CA GLY A 170 -9.61 12.17 4.87
C GLY A 170 -9.41 10.78 4.25
N CYS A 171 -9.24 10.69 2.93
CA CYS A 171 -9.05 9.42 2.24
C CYS A 171 -7.61 8.91 2.39
N TRP A 172 -7.45 7.61 2.60
CA TRP A 172 -6.16 6.95 2.43
C TRP A 172 -5.87 6.78 0.93
N MET A 173 -4.66 7.13 0.50
CA MET A 173 -4.23 7.03 -0.89
C MET A 173 -2.77 6.57 -0.99
N THR A 174 -2.41 5.90 -2.09
CA THR A 174 -1.09 5.32 -2.28
C THR A 174 -0.08 6.36 -2.71
N ASP A 175 0.97 6.56 -1.92
CA ASP A 175 2.09 7.43 -2.24
C ASP A 175 3.17 6.73 -3.06
N GLY A 176 3.30 5.41 -2.90
CA GLY A 176 4.34 4.64 -3.57
C GLY A 176 4.23 3.14 -3.34
N VAL A 177 4.93 2.40 -4.20
CA VAL A 177 5.06 0.94 -4.14
C VAL A 177 6.52 0.59 -4.40
N ILE A 178 7.15 -0.14 -3.49
CA ILE A 178 8.56 -0.53 -3.59
C ILE A 178 8.65 -2.04 -3.72
N ARG A 179 9.29 -2.53 -4.79
CA ARG A 179 9.53 -3.97 -4.96
C ARG A 179 10.64 -4.46 -4.02
N PHE A 180 10.47 -5.64 -3.45
CA PHE A 180 11.50 -6.37 -2.72
C PHE A 180 11.49 -7.87 -3.08
N GLU A 181 12.63 -8.53 -2.89
CA GLU A 181 12.78 -9.96 -3.15
C GLU A 181 12.34 -10.80 -1.96
N VAL A 182 11.52 -11.83 -2.22
CA VAL A 182 11.03 -12.77 -1.20
C VAL A 182 11.94 -13.99 -1.16
N HIS A 183 12.76 -14.09 -0.11
CA HIS A 183 13.62 -15.25 0.11
C HIS A 183 12.91 -16.26 1.01
N GLY A 184 13.17 -17.56 0.79
CA GLY A 184 12.37 -18.71 1.24
C GLY A 184 12.00 -18.83 2.73
N ASP A 185 12.60 -18.03 3.62
CA ASP A 185 12.31 -18.04 5.07
C ASP A 185 11.30 -16.97 5.54
N GLN A 186 10.88 -16.05 4.66
CA GLN A 186 9.99 -14.93 5.07
C GLN A 186 8.53 -15.33 5.30
N ASP A 187 8.13 -16.58 5.11
CA ASP A 187 6.81 -17.05 5.54
C ASP A 187 6.61 -16.93 7.07
N ARG A 188 7.70 -16.85 7.85
CA ARG A 188 7.69 -16.61 9.31
C ARG A 188 7.52 -15.15 9.73
N LEU A 189 7.76 -14.17 8.85
CA LEU A 189 7.65 -12.74 9.19
C LEU A 189 6.22 -12.19 9.08
N LEU A 190 5.28 -13.01 8.60
CA LEU A 190 3.87 -12.66 8.47
C LEU A 190 2.99 -13.32 9.55
N THR A 191 3.60 -13.83 10.62
CA THR A 191 2.92 -14.58 11.71
C THR A 191 3.28 -14.02 13.09
N ILE A 192 3.62 -12.75 13.21
CA ILE A 192 3.85 -12.10 14.52
C ILE A 192 2.77 -11.05 14.75
#